data_AF-A0AAF0IHH1-F1
#
_entry.id   AF-A0AAF0IHH1-F1
#
_cell.length_a   1.000
_cell.length_b   1.000
_cell.length_c   1.000
_cell.angle_alpha   90.00
_cell.angle_beta   90.00
_cell.angle_gamma   90.00
#
_symmetry.space_group_name_H-M   'P 1'
#
loop_
_entity.id
_entity.type
_entity.pdbx_description
1 polymer ?
#
loop_
_entity_poly.entity_id
_entity_poly.type
_entity_poly.pdbx_seq_one_letter_code
_entity_poly.pdbx_strand_id
1 'polypeptide(L)'
;MEAAYVSQPLLELLLKFPNSFLYQLHYHPTLNNVLLSGSTDGLVNIYDTTIIDEDDALLQVVNHGSVHHAGFIEDKAVYALSHDESFSIHPFNDLDENVVEFSAIQFGDLRPLLHCDYVVDVLIDAGGAYAATGSTREKTLDLVPIVSSPEFRFDRGKIWRLPGAHGEEVVRSVLLDHECKIVFTCGEDGHVRIWREENEEKMQEDMKPSDIESKSKIHPDASSQAAQPSRNKEKRKENRHRGKRYKPY
;
A
#
# COMPACT_ATOMS: atom_id res chain seq x y z
N MET A 1 -5.45 -21.86 -15.93
CA MET A 1 -4.62 -21.66 -14.74
C MET A 1 -3.27 -22.29 -15.09
N GLU A 2 -2.46 -21.53 -15.79
CA GLU A 2 -1.19 -22.00 -16.35
C GLU A 2 -0.12 -21.64 -15.33
N ALA A 3 0.55 -22.65 -14.78
CA ALA A 3 1.67 -22.43 -13.88
C ALA A 3 2.76 -21.73 -14.70
N ALA A 4 3.13 -20.52 -14.30
CA ALA A 4 4.21 -19.76 -14.93
C ALA A 4 5.48 -20.62 -14.89
N TYR A 5 5.93 -21.03 -16.07
CA TYR A 5 7.24 -21.65 -16.24
C TYR A 5 8.28 -20.61 -15.81
N VAL A 6 8.94 -20.84 -14.68
CA VAL A 6 10.14 -20.09 -14.32
C VAL A 6 11.13 -20.33 -15.45
N SER A 7 11.54 -19.26 -16.13
CA SER A 7 12.51 -19.35 -17.21
C SER A 7 13.82 -19.95 -16.66
N GLN A 8 14.46 -20.85 -17.42
CA GLN A 8 15.72 -21.47 -17.01
C GLN A 8 16.81 -20.48 -16.52
N PRO A 9 16.95 -19.26 -17.09
CA PRO A 9 17.89 -18.25 -16.60
C PRO A 9 17.63 -17.84 -15.13
N LEU A 10 16.36 -17.71 -14.72
CA LEU A 10 15.99 -17.28 -13.37
C LEU A 10 16.40 -18.32 -12.31
N LEU A 11 16.27 -19.60 -12.65
CA LEU A 11 16.64 -20.70 -11.76
C LEU A 11 18.16 -20.81 -11.59
N GLU A 12 18.92 -20.60 -12.66
CA GLU A 12 20.39 -20.62 -12.60
C GLU A 12 20.93 -19.42 -11.80
N LEU A 13 20.33 -18.24 -11.95
CA LEU A 13 20.71 -17.05 -11.18
C LEU A 13 20.48 -17.25 -9.68
N LEU A 14 19.33 -17.81 -9.29
CA LEU A 14 19.02 -18.17 -7.90
C LEU A 14 19.99 -19.20 -7.30
N LEU A 15 20.55 -20.10 -8.11
CA LEU A 15 21.51 -21.11 -7.64
C LEU A 15 22.95 -20.57 -7.52
N LYS A 16 23.31 -19.55 -8.29
CA LYS A 16 24.65 -18.92 -8.28
C LYS A 16 24.90 -18.00 -7.08
N PHE A 17 23.83 -17.53 -6.41
CA PHE A 17 23.90 -16.67 -5.22
C PHE A 17 23.48 -17.39 -3.91
N PRO A 18 24.14 -18.48 -3.48
CA PRO A 18 23.70 -19.30 -2.35
C PRO A 18 23.87 -18.62 -0.98
N ASN A 19 24.58 -17.48 -0.90
CA ASN A 19 24.93 -16.80 0.36
C ASN A 19 24.29 -15.41 0.52
N SER A 20 23.65 -14.87 -0.53
CA SER A 20 22.87 -13.65 -0.46
C SER A 20 21.40 -14.03 -0.51
N PHE A 21 20.64 -13.65 0.51
CA PHE A 21 19.20 -13.78 0.47
C PHE A 21 18.70 -12.77 -0.58
N LEU A 22 18.51 -13.23 -1.82
CA LEU A 22 17.87 -12.45 -2.87
C LEU A 22 16.40 -12.29 -2.50
N TYR A 23 15.94 -11.05 -2.34
CA TYR A 23 14.54 -10.76 -1.96
C TYR A 23 13.72 -10.21 -3.12
N GLN A 24 14.36 -9.66 -4.14
CA GLN A 24 13.70 -8.97 -5.25
C GLN A 24 14.29 -9.40 -6.57
N LEU A 25 13.43 -9.77 -7.52
CA LEU A 25 13.78 -10.08 -8.90
C LEU A 25 12.74 -9.43 -9.81
N HIS A 26 13.17 -8.49 -10.65
CA HIS A 26 12.27 -7.75 -11.54
C HIS A 26 12.89 -7.65 -12.92
N TYR A 27 12.14 -8.04 -13.95
CA TYR A 27 12.56 -7.76 -15.33
C TYR A 27 12.28 -6.30 -15.69
N HIS A 28 13.12 -5.74 -16.56
CA HIS A 28 12.87 -4.41 -17.11
C HIS A 28 11.54 -4.41 -17.87
N PRO A 29 10.70 -3.36 -17.73
CA PRO A 29 9.35 -3.34 -18.32
C PRO A 29 9.35 -3.39 -19.86
N THR A 30 10.43 -2.96 -20.51
CA THR A 30 10.55 -2.94 -21.98
C THR A 30 11.71 -3.78 -22.53
N LEU A 31 12.70 -4.13 -21.71
CA LEU A 31 13.92 -4.84 -22.12
C LEU A 31 13.91 -6.24 -21.51
N ASN A 32 13.32 -7.20 -22.21
CA ASN A 32 13.05 -8.54 -21.67
C ASN A 32 14.30 -9.34 -21.24
N ASN A 33 15.48 -8.94 -21.70
CA ASN A 33 16.74 -9.53 -21.29
C ASN A 33 17.35 -8.86 -20.05
N VAL A 34 16.87 -7.71 -19.62
CA VAL A 34 17.42 -7.00 -18.46
C VAL A 34 16.71 -7.43 -17.19
N LEU A 35 17.48 -7.93 -16.22
CA LEU A 35 16.99 -8.40 -14.93
C LEU A 35 17.65 -7.64 -13.79
N LEU A 36 16.82 -7.11 -12.88
CA LEU A 36 17.25 -6.54 -11.61
C LEU A 36 17.16 -7.61 -10.52
N SER A 37 18.16 -7.62 -9.64
CA SER A 37 18.14 -8.35 -8.38
C SER A 37 18.45 -7.42 -7.21
N GLY A 38 17.79 -7.63 -6.07
CA GLY A 38 18.03 -6.89 -4.83
C GLY A 38 18.32 -7.83 -3.66
N SER A 39 19.35 -7.50 -2.87
CA SER A 39 19.86 -8.33 -1.77
C SER A 39 19.96 -7.57 -0.44
N THR A 40 19.87 -8.30 0.67
CA THR A 40 20.12 -7.74 2.02
C THR A 40 21.57 -7.36 2.29
N ASP A 41 22.53 -7.75 1.44
CA ASP A 41 23.91 -7.25 1.52
C ASP A 41 24.03 -5.76 1.13
N GLY A 42 22.96 -5.21 0.56
CA GLY A 42 22.83 -3.81 0.21
C GLY A 42 23.15 -3.47 -1.23
N LEU A 43 23.25 -4.48 -2.08
CA LEU A 43 23.42 -4.33 -3.51
C LEU A 43 22.10 -4.55 -4.26
N VAL A 44 21.90 -3.71 -5.26
CA VAL A 44 20.97 -3.94 -6.36
C VAL A 44 21.79 -4.11 -7.63
N ASN A 45 21.74 -5.29 -8.23
CA ASN A 45 22.51 -5.61 -9.44
C ASN A 45 21.57 -5.74 -10.63
N ILE A 46 21.98 -5.20 -11.77
CA ILE A 46 21.24 -5.26 -13.02
C ILE A 46 22.07 -6.07 -14.02
N TYR A 47 21.44 -7.05 -14.67
CA TYR A 47 22.10 -8.03 -15.54
C TYR A 47 21.47 -8.10 -16.93
N ASP A 48 22.28 -8.42 -17.94
CA ASP A 48 21.82 -8.92 -19.24
C ASP A 48 21.77 -10.46 -19.22
N THR A 49 20.56 -10.99 -19.17
CA THR A 49 20.27 -12.43 -19.12
C THR A 49 20.53 -13.16 -20.43
N THR A 50 20.93 -12.48 -21.51
CA THR A 50 21.44 -13.15 -22.71
C THR A 50 22.89 -13.63 -22.55
N ILE A 51 23.60 -13.11 -21.55
CA ILE A 51 25.00 -13.45 -21.24
C ILE A 51 25.01 -14.52 -20.14
N ILE A 52 25.75 -15.61 -20.38
CA ILE A 52 25.77 -16.80 -19.49
C ILE A 52 26.73 -16.61 -18.30
N ASP A 53 27.87 -15.97 -18.57
CA ASP A 53 28.85 -15.64 -17.55
C ASP A 53 28.33 -14.48 -16.69
N GLU A 54 28.39 -14.63 -15.38
CA GLU A 54 27.76 -13.71 -14.43
C GLU A 54 28.48 -12.36 -14.37
N ASP A 55 29.82 -12.40 -14.42
CA ASP A 55 30.64 -11.19 -14.33
C ASP A 55 30.46 -10.35 -15.60
N ASP A 56 30.36 -11.01 -16.77
CA ASP A 56 30.10 -10.35 -18.05
C ASP A 56 28.64 -9.90 -18.21
N ALA A 57 27.69 -10.56 -17.53
CA ALA A 57 26.28 -10.20 -17.57
C ALA A 57 25.98 -8.92 -16.77
N LEU A 58 26.85 -8.51 -15.85
CA LEU A 58 26.60 -7.39 -14.94
C LEU A 58 26.66 -6.05 -15.65
N LEU A 59 25.52 -5.35 -15.71
CA LEU A 59 25.37 -4.07 -16.38
C LEU A 59 25.60 -2.88 -15.44
N GLN A 60 25.04 -2.95 -14.24
CA GLN A 60 25.12 -1.87 -13.26
C GLN A 60 24.97 -2.41 -11.84
N VAL A 61 25.69 -1.78 -10.91
CA VAL A 61 25.61 -2.05 -9.46
C VAL A 61 25.18 -0.79 -8.75
N VAL A 62 24.15 -0.90 -7.92
CA VAL A 62 23.65 0.15 -7.05
C VAL A 62 23.92 -0.25 -5.60
N ASN A 63 24.60 0.62 -4.85
CA ASN A 63 24.81 0.47 -3.41
C ASN A 63 23.79 1.31 -2.65
N HIS A 64 22.91 0.64 -1.89
CA HIS A 64 21.81 1.29 -1.16
C HIS A 64 21.74 0.89 0.32
N GLY A 65 22.41 -0.19 0.72
CA GLY A 65 22.17 -0.83 2.02
C GLY A 65 21.00 -1.82 1.96
N SER A 66 20.82 -2.60 3.03
CA SER A 66 19.97 -3.81 3.06
C SER A 66 18.61 -3.63 2.36
N VAL A 67 18.48 -4.19 1.16
CA VAL A 67 17.35 -3.94 0.25
C VAL A 67 16.10 -4.67 0.71
N HIS A 68 15.02 -3.92 0.92
CA HIS A 68 13.68 -4.43 1.18
C HIS A 68 12.89 -4.55 -0.13
N HIS A 69 12.80 -3.45 -0.90
CA HIS A 69 12.21 -3.43 -2.24
C HIS A 69 13.14 -2.73 -3.23
N ALA A 70 13.16 -3.21 -4.46
CA ALA A 70 13.86 -2.57 -5.57
C ALA A 70 13.15 -2.95 -6.86
N GLY A 71 13.26 -2.10 -7.88
CA GLY A 71 12.60 -2.32 -9.16
C GLY A 71 12.85 -1.16 -10.12
N PHE A 72 12.26 -1.27 -11.31
CA PHE A 72 12.36 -0.24 -12.33
C PHE A 72 11.22 0.76 -12.19
N ILE A 73 11.54 2.07 -12.21
CA ILE A 73 10.56 3.14 -12.40
C ILE A 73 10.66 3.60 -13.84
N GLU A 74 9.54 3.50 -14.56
CA GLU A 74 9.51 3.72 -16.01
C GLU A 74 10.53 2.82 -16.73
N ASP A 75 11.09 3.26 -17.85
CA ASP A 75 12.11 2.58 -18.63
C ASP A 75 13.54 3.15 -18.41
N LYS A 76 13.71 4.02 -17.40
CA LYS A 76 14.89 4.91 -17.28
C LYS A 76 15.52 4.99 -15.90
N ALA A 77 14.94 4.34 -14.90
CA ALA A 77 15.45 4.43 -13.55
C ALA A 77 15.19 3.17 -12.75
N VAL A 78 16.03 2.98 -11.75
CA VAL A 78 15.93 1.93 -10.74
C VAL A 78 15.74 2.58 -9.39
N TYR A 79 14.78 2.10 -8.60
CA TYR A 79 14.65 2.50 -7.21
C TYR A 79 15.20 1.43 -6.28
N ALA A 80 15.62 1.87 -5.11
CA ALA A 80 15.92 0.99 -3.99
C ALA A 80 15.30 1.56 -2.71
N LEU A 81 14.65 0.69 -1.95
CA LEU A 81 14.07 0.93 -0.64
C LEU A 81 14.70 -0.08 0.33
N SER A 82 15.28 0.41 1.42
CA SER A 82 15.91 -0.43 2.43
C SER A 82 14.94 -0.82 3.55
N HIS A 83 15.35 -1.78 4.38
CA HIS A 83 14.61 -2.20 5.57
C HIS A 83 14.48 -1.13 6.66
N ASP A 84 15.30 -0.07 6.61
CA ASP A 84 15.23 1.08 7.52
C ASP A 84 14.60 2.32 6.87
N GLU A 85 13.83 2.10 5.80
CA GLU A 85 13.03 3.08 5.06
C GLU A 85 13.84 4.15 4.31
N SER A 86 15.14 3.92 4.10
CA SER A 86 15.95 4.74 3.20
C SER A 86 15.58 4.46 1.75
N PHE A 87 15.41 5.52 0.95
CA PHE A 87 15.00 5.42 -0.45
C PHE A 87 15.91 6.23 -1.37
N SER A 88 16.20 5.66 -2.54
CA SER A 88 16.97 6.32 -3.59
C SER A 88 16.49 5.90 -4.97
N ILE A 89 16.71 6.79 -5.95
CA ILE A 89 16.43 6.52 -7.37
C ILE A 89 17.73 6.74 -8.16
N HIS A 90 18.10 5.75 -8.96
CA HIS A 90 19.30 5.68 -9.76
C HIS A 90 18.90 5.69 -11.23
N PRO A 91 19.41 6.62 -12.05
CA PRO A 91 19.22 6.57 -13.49
C PRO A 91 19.75 5.25 -14.06
N PHE A 92 18.98 4.69 -14.99
CA PHE A 92 19.27 3.49 -15.76
C PHE A 92 19.16 3.88 -17.23
N ASN A 93 20.29 3.99 -17.93
CA ASN A 93 20.32 4.38 -19.34
C ASN A 93 20.74 3.18 -20.19
N ASP A 94 20.29 3.20 -21.46
CA ASP A 94 20.63 2.20 -22.46
C ASP A 94 22.15 2.01 -22.58
N LEU A 95 22.55 0.74 -22.62
CA LEU A 95 23.93 0.25 -22.61
C LEU A 95 24.80 0.74 -23.79
N ASP A 96 24.17 1.34 -24.80
CA ASP A 96 24.80 1.73 -26.07
C ASP A 96 25.29 3.18 -26.12
N GLU A 97 24.90 4.03 -25.17
CA GLU A 97 25.31 5.43 -25.16
C GLU A 97 26.41 5.67 -24.13
N ASN A 98 27.46 6.40 -24.52
CA ASN A 98 28.50 6.90 -23.62
C ASN A 98 27.90 7.94 -22.65
N VAL A 99 27.01 7.51 -21.75
CA VAL A 99 26.24 8.40 -20.90
C VAL A 99 26.93 8.57 -19.57
N VAL A 100 27.13 9.84 -19.24
CA VAL A 100 27.50 10.35 -17.92
C VAL A 100 26.72 9.59 -16.84
N GLU A 101 27.44 8.98 -15.89
CA GLU A 101 26.84 8.51 -14.63
C GLU A 101 26.09 9.68 -14.00
N PHE A 102 24.76 9.71 -14.17
CA PHE A 102 23.94 10.67 -13.47
C PHE A 102 23.92 10.25 -11.99
N SER A 103 24.31 11.16 -11.12
CA SER A 103 24.34 10.93 -9.68
C SER A 103 22.96 10.47 -9.19
N ALA A 104 22.95 9.42 -8.38
CA ALA A 104 21.75 8.94 -7.71
C ALA A 104 21.01 10.07 -6.97
N ILE A 105 19.68 10.05 -7.03
CA ILE A 105 18.83 10.93 -6.25
C ILE A 105 18.57 10.26 -4.91
N GLN A 106 19.17 10.83 -3.86
CA GLN A 106 19.09 10.30 -2.50
C GLN A 106 17.97 11.00 -1.74
N PHE A 107 16.90 10.27 -1.40
CA PHE A 107 15.83 10.76 -0.54
C PHE A 107 16.11 10.46 0.94
N GLY A 108 16.87 9.40 1.22
CA GLY A 108 17.14 8.95 2.58
C GLY A 108 15.88 8.38 3.24
N ASP A 109 15.81 8.47 4.57
CA ASP A 109 14.67 7.97 5.36
C ASP A 109 13.36 8.67 4.97
N LEU A 110 12.41 7.90 4.44
CA LEU A 110 11.12 8.40 3.98
C LEU A 110 10.16 8.77 5.11
N ARG A 111 10.34 8.25 6.34
CA ARG A 111 9.42 8.50 7.47
C ARG A 111 9.29 9.99 7.81
N PRO A 112 10.38 10.76 8.05
CA PRO A 112 10.26 12.19 8.27
C PRO A 112 9.78 12.96 7.03
N LEU A 113 10.15 12.50 5.83
CA LEU A 113 9.85 13.16 4.55
C LEU A 113 8.35 13.11 4.21
N LEU A 114 7.75 11.94 4.40
CA LEU A 114 6.35 11.64 4.06
C LEU A 114 5.41 11.68 5.26
N HIS A 115 5.94 11.91 6.46
CA HIS A 115 5.21 11.91 7.73
C HIS A 115 4.48 10.59 8.01
N CYS A 116 5.11 9.48 7.64
CA CYS A 116 4.62 8.13 7.89
C CYS A 116 5.41 7.46 9.01
N ASP A 117 4.89 6.32 9.49
CA ASP A 117 5.58 5.48 10.47
C ASP A 117 6.41 4.38 9.76
N TYR A 118 5.96 3.92 8.59
CA TYR A 118 6.63 2.89 7.77
C TYR A 118 6.29 3.04 6.27
N VAL A 119 7.10 2.37 5.43
CA VAL A 119 6.86 2.23 3.99
C VAL A 119 6.50 0.77 3.72
N VAL A 120 5.38 0.52 3.06
CA VAL A 120 4.91 -0.84 2.75
C VAL A 120 5.54 -1.35 1.48
N ASP A 121 5.47 -0.56 0.40
CA ASP A 121 5.99 -0.91 -0.91
C ASP A 121 6.10 0.33 -1.81
N VAL A 122 6.71 0.17 -2.98
CA VAL A 122 6.66 1.11 -4.09
C VAL A 122 5.87 0.45 -5.22
N LEU A 123 4.67 0.95 -5.46
CA LEU A 123 3.73 0.42 -6.44
C LEU A 123 4.01 1.05 -7.80
N ILE A 124 4.17 0.22 -8.82
CA ILE A 124 4.45 0.65 -10.19
C ILE A 124 3.49 -0.08 -11.12
N ASP A 125 2.73 0.70 -11.89
CA ASP A 125 1.76 0.23 -12.87
C ASP A 125 1.71 1.23 -14.05
N ALA A 126 0.93 0.93 -15.09
CA ALA A 126 0.63 1.80 -16.22
C ALA A 126 0.09 3.19 -15.80
N GLY A 127 -0.51 3.29 -14.60
CA GLY A 127 -0.96 4.55 -14.00
C GLY A 127 0.13 5.45 -13.44
N GLY A 128 1.34 4.93 -13.25
CA GLY A 128 2.48 5.62 -12.65
C GLY A 128 3.06 4.89 -11.44
N ALA A 129 3.94 5.58 -10.72
CA ALA A 129 4.63 5.06 -9.54
C ALA A 129 4.14 5.75 -8.25
N TYR A 130 4.04 4.99 -7.16
CA TYR A 130 3.54 5.47 -5.87
C TYR A 130 4.34 4.83 -4.73
N ALA A 131 4.74 5.63 -3.73
CA ALA A 131 5.15 5.09 -2.44
C ALA A 131 3.92 4.81 -1.60
N ALA A 132 3.71 3.55 -1.21
CA ALA A 132 2.67 3.16 -0.27
C ALA A 132 3.24 3.27 1.16
N THR A 133 2.73 4.21 1.94
CA THR A 133 3.23 4.49 3.29
C THR A 133 2.13 4.40 4.32
N GLY A 134 2.44 3.87 5.50
CA GLY A 134 1.46 3.68 6.56
C GLY A 134 1.75 4.52 7.79
N SER A 135 0.69 4.96 8.48
CA SER A 135 0.79 5.47 9.83
C SER A 135 -0.17 4.72 10.74
N THR A 136 0.40 4.03 11.73
CA THR A 136 -0.37 3.40 12.81
C THR A 136 -0.95 4.46 13.74
N ARG A 137 -0.25 5.58 13.96
CA ARG A 137 -0.73 6.67 14.81
C ARG A 137 -1.97 7.35 14.23
N GLU A 138 -1.90 7.71 12.95
CA GLU A 138 -3.00 8.39 12.25
C GLU A 138 -4.05 7.40 11.71
N LYS A 139 -3.73 6.10 11.73
CA LYS A 139 -4.57 4.99 11.24
C LYS A 139 -4.86 5.17 9.75
N THR A 140 -3.83 5.44 8.96
CA THR A 140 -3.94 5.71 7.52
C THR A 140 -2.94 4.90 6.72
N LEU A 141 -3.30 4.61 5.47
CA LEU A 141 -2.36 4.24 4.43
C LEU A 141 -2.44 5.32 3.34
N ASP A 142 -1.31 5.83 2.91
CA ASP A 142 -1.20 6.88 1.88
C ASP A 142 -0.43 6.32 0.67
N LEU A 143 -1.03 6.46 -0.51
CA LEU A 143 -0.32 6.29 -1.78
C LEU A 143 0.18 7.67 -2.22
N VAL A 144 1.48 7.90 -2.11
CA VAL A 144 2.12 9.17 -2.47
C VAL A 144 2.71 9.04 -3.88
N PRO A 145 2.22 9.79 -4.88
CA PRO A 145 2.75 9.68 -6.24
C PRO A 145 4.24 10.03 -6.31
N ILE A 146 4.99 9.28 -7.09
CA ILE A 146 6.36 9.56 -7.48
C ILE A 146 6.32 10.10 -8.91
N VAL A 147 6.73 11.35 -9.10
CA VAL A 147 6.71 12.02 -10.41
C VAL A 147 8.13 12.27 -10.89
N SER A 148 8.40 12.03 -12.17
CA SER A 148 9.72 12.12 -12.80
C SER A 148 10.05 13.49 -13.41
N SER A 149 9.07 14.39 -13.54
CA SER A 149 9.22 15.69 -14.21
C SER A 149 8.92 16.89 -13.29
N PRO A 150 9.79 17.92 -13.23
CA PRO A 150 11.06 18.07 -13.95
C PRO A 150 12.21 17.20 -13.41
N GLU A 151 12.04 16.63 -12.22
CA GLU A 151 12.95 15.70 -11.55
C GLU A 151 12.14 14.74 -10.68
N PHE A 152 12.73 13.60 -10.30
CA PHE A 152 12.09 12.65 -9.41
C PHE A 152 11.77 13.30 -8.05
N ARG A 153 10.50 13.25 -7.65
CA ARG A 153 10.03 13.73 -6.35
C ARG A 153 8.72 13.07 -5.94
N PHE A 154 8.41 13.15 -4.65
CA PHE A 154 7.10 12.77 -4.12
C PHE A 154 6.10 13.93 -4.27
N ASP A 155 4.98 13.70 -4.95
CA ASP A 155 3.90 14.68 -5.08
C ASP A 155 2.92 14.60 -3.91
N ARG A 156 3.30 15.24 -2.81
CA ARG A 156 2.49 15.31 -1.59
C ARG A 156 1.16 16.07 -1.75
N GLY A 157 0.96 16.78 -2.86
CA GLY A 157 -0.29 17.49 -3.15
C GLY A 157 -1.40 16.58 -3.70
N LYS A 158 -1.07 15.35 -4.11
CA LYS A 158 -1.97 14.41 -4.76
C LYS A 158 -2.00 13.04 -4.07
N ILE A 159 -1.85 13.03 -2.75
CA ILE A 159 -1.87 11.79 -1.96
C ILE A 159 -3.25 11.16 -2.04
N TRP A 160 -3.30 9.87 -2.36
CA TRP A 160 -4.50 9.07 -2.17
C TRP A 160 -4.46 8.41 -0.79
N ARG A 161 -5.28 8.95 0.12
CA ARG A 161 -5.37 8.49 1.50
C ARG A 161 -6.49 7.47 1.69
N LEU A 162 -6.16 6.36 2.33
CA LEU A 162 -7.08 5.31 2.77
C LEU A 162 -7.31 5.44 4.28
N PRO A 163 -8.34 6.21 4.71
CA PRO A 163 -8.58 6.49 6.12
C PRO A 163 -9.04 5.23 6.86
N GLY A 164 -8.53 5.05 8.09
CA GLY A 164 -8.84 3.91 8.93
C GLY A 164 -8.07 2.64 8.58
N ALA A 165 -7.52 2.52 7.37
CA ALA A 165 -6.67 1.41 6.87
C ALA A 165 -6.91 0.06 7.59
N HIS A 166 -5.94 -0.40 8.38
CA HIS A 166 -6.03 -1.58 9.26
C HIS A 166 -6.10 -1.20 10.75
N GLY A 167 -6.60 -0.01 11.05
CA GLY A 167 -6.77 0.50 12.41
C GLY A 167 -5.43 0.79 13.08
N GLU A 168 -5.17 0.07 14.18
CA GLU A 168 -3.91 0.18 14.96
C GLU A 168 -2.86 -0.84 14.50
N GLU A 169 -3.18 -1.68 13.51
CA GLU A 169 -2.29 -2.73 13.00
C GLU A 169 -1.54 -2.28 11.74
N VAL A 170 -0.37 -2.87 11.52
CA VAL A 170 0.48 -2.57 10.36
C VAL A 170 -0.12 -3.12 9.07
N VAL A 171 -0.13 -2.32 8.01
CA VAL A 171 -0.40 -2.80 6.65
C VAL A 171 0.85 -3.49 6.12
N ARG A 172 0.74 -4.76 5.76
CA ARG A 172 1.87 -5.62 5.35
C ARG A 172 2.01 -5.76 3.84
N SER A 173 0.93 -5.55 3.09
CA SER A 173 0.97 -5.61 1.63
C SER A 173 -0.12 -4.75 1.02
N VAL A 174 0.18 -4.18 -0.14
CA VAL A 174 -0.70 -3.35 -0.93
C VAL A 174 -0.60 -3.79 -2.38
N LEU A 175 -1.75 -3.89 -3.05
CA LEU A 175 -1.82 -4.12 -4.49
C LEU A 175 -2.68 -3.03 -5.10
N LEU A 176 -2.17 -2.34 -6.11
CA LEU A 176 -2.90 -1.37 -6.91
C LEU A 176 -3.30 -2.03 -8.24
N ASP A 177 -4.59 -1.97 -8.55
CA ASP A 177 -5.13 -2.26 -9.87
C ASP A 177 -5.60 -0.93 -10.47
N HIS A 178 -4.76 -0.34 -11.34
CA HIS A 178 -5.07 0.95 -11.95
C HIS A 178 -6.26 0.86 -12.91
N GLU A 179 -6.40 -0.22 -13.67
CA GLU A 179 -7.49 -0.39 -14.64
C GLU A 179 -8.86 -0.36 -13.96
N CYS A 180 -9.00 -1.10 -12.85
CA CYS A 180 -10.24 -1.16 -12.09
C CYS A 180 -10.37 -0.03 -11.05
N LYS A 181 -9.32 0.77 -10.85
CA LYS A 181 -9.19 1.78 -9.79
C LYS A 181 -9.45 1.20 -8.40
N ILE A 182 -8.83 0.05 -8.13
CA ILE A 182 -8.97 -0.67 -6.85
C ILE A 182 -7.62 -0.71 -6.16
N VAL A 183 -7.63 -0.51 -4.84
CA VAL A 183 -6.50 -0.88 -3.98
C VAL A 183 -6.92 -2.03 -3.08
N PHE A 184 -6.08 -3.05 -2.98
CA PHE A 184 -6.19 -4.10 -1.98
C PHE A 184 -5.14 -3.90 -0.91
N THR A 185 -5.51 -4.11 0.36
CA THR A 185 -4.56 -4.02 1.47
C THR A 185 -4.71 -5.23 2.39
N CYS A 186 -3.59 -5.75 2.86
CA CYS A 186 -3.52 -6.84 3.83
C CYS A 186 -2.76 -6.36 5.06
N GLY A 187 -3.26 -6.63 6.27
CA GLY A 187 -2.63 -6.14 7.50
C GLY A 187 -2.52 -7.21 8.59
N GLU A 188 -1.83 -6.85 9.67
CA GLU A 188 -1.61 -7.75 10.82
C GLU A 188 -2.89 -8.06 11.60
N ASP A 189 -3.95 -7.27 11.38
CA ASP A 189 -5.30 -7.58 11.86
C ASP A 189 -5.91 -8.83 11.21
N GLY A 190 -5.22 -9.48 10.26
CA GLY A 190 -5.65 -10.70 9.60
C GLY A 190 -6.73 -10.47 8.53
N HIS A 191 -6.99 -9.23 8.14
CA HIS A 191 -8.01 -8.89 7.15
C HIS A 191 -7.39 -8.47 5.81
N VAL A 192 -8.16 -8.66 4.75
CA VAL A 192 -7.95 -8.03 3.44
C VAL A 192 -9.05 -6.99 3.24
N ARG A 193 -8.67 -5.77 2.83
CA ARG A 193 -9.61 -4.70 2.51
C ARG A 193 -9.50 -4.28 1.05
N ILE A 194 -10.60 -3.76 0.53
CA ILE A 194 -10.75 -3.27 -0.85
C ILE A 194 -11.13 -1.81 -0.77
N TRP A 195 -10.42 -0.97 -1.51
CA TRP A 195 -10.63 0.46 -1.58
C TRP A 195 -10.94 0.87 -3.01
N ARG A 196 -11.93 1.75 -3.17
CA ARG A 196 -12.31 2.32 -4.46
C ARG A 196 -12.53 3.81 -4.26
N GLU A 197 -12.27 4.58 -5.31
CA GLU A 197 -12.74 5.95 -5.36
C GLU A 197 -14.28 5.93 -5.38
N GLU A 198 -14.92 6.62 -4.43
CA GLU A 198 -16.37 6.80 -4.49
C GLU A 198 -16.66 7.69 -5.71
N ASN A 199 -17.12 7.09 -6.81
CA ASN A 199 -17.73 7.87 -7.88
C ASN A 199 -18.98 8.51 -7.29
N GLU A 200 -18.97 9.84 -7.09
CA GLU A 200 -20.18 10.62 -6.82
C GLU A 200 -21.11 10.68 -8.06
N GLU A 201 -21.34 9.56 -8.74
CA GLU A 201 -22.53 9.41 -9.57
C GLU A 201 -23.72 9.26 -8.62
N LYS A 202 -24.21 10.43 -8.18
CA LYS A 202 -25.44 10.57 -7.42
C LYS A 202 -26.53 9.70 -8.05
N MET A 203 -26.94 8.67 -7.35
CA MET A 203 -28.26 8.06 -7.53
C MET A 203 -29.32 9.10 -7.12
N GLN A 204 -29.58 10.07 -7.99
CA GLN A 204 -30.86 10.75 -8.06
C GLN A 204 -31.70 9.99 -9.08
N GLU A 205 -32.46 9.00 -8.62
CA GLU A 205 -33.68 8.59 -9.30
C GLU A 205 -34.69 8.02 -8.29
N ASP A 206 -35.64 8.89 -7.97
CA ASP A 206 -37.05 8.66 -7.68
C ASP A 206 -37.51 7.64 -6.63
N MET A 207 -37.82 8.17 -5.44
CA MET A 207 -39.08 7.80 -4.78
C MET A 207 -39.75 9.04 -4.17
N LYS A 208 -40.63 9.68 -4.96
CA LYS A 208 -41.67 10.56 -4.41
C LYS A 208 -42.75 9.70 -3.74
N PRO A 209 -43.24 10.05 -2.54
CA PRO A 209 -44.42 9.42 -1.98
C PRO A 209 -45.63 9.92 -2.77
N SER A 210 -46.33 9.02 -3.45
CA SER A 210 -47.63 9.33 -4.05
C SER A 210 -48.72 9.07 -3.02
N ASP A 211 -49.45 10.14 -2.74
CA ASP A 211 -50.70 10.15 -2.00
C ASP A 211 -51.71 9.16 -2.61
N ILE A 212 -52.24 8.25 -1.79
CA ILE A 212 -53.52 7.60 -2.07
C ILE A 212 -54.39 7.74 -0.83
N GLU A 213 -55.16 8.83 -0.80
CA GLU A 213 -56.44 8.88 -0.08
C GLU A 213 -57.52 8.28 -0.98
N SER A 214 -58.26 7.29 -0.49
CA SER A 214 -59.69 7.16 -0.81
C SER A 214 -60.46 6.46 0.31
N LYS A 215 -61.60 7.07 0.65
CA LYS A 215 -62.41 6.91 1.86
C LYS A 215 -63.46 5.80 1.80
N SER A 216 -63.95 5.46 3.01
CA SER A 216 -65.30 4.97 3.40
C SER A 216 -65.50 3.44 3.44
N LYS A 217 -66.11 2.81 4.47
CA LYS A 217 -67.27 3.18 5.32
C LYS A 217 -67.22 2.57 6.75
N ILE A 218 -67.97 3.22 7.63
CA ILE A 218 -68.25 2.98 9.07
C ILE A 218 -69.35 1.89 9.21
N HIS A 219 -69.41 0.98 10.22
CA HIS A 219 -70.08 1.11 11.54
C HIS A 219 -70.15 -0.26 12.33
N PRO A 220 -70.61 -0.32 13.60
CA PRO A 220 -69.79 -0.52 14.83
C PRO A 220 -70.09 -1.83 15.60
N ASP A 221 -69.31 -2.17 16.65
CA ASP A 221 -69.83 -2.24 18.04
C ASP A 221 -68.79 -2.54 19.16
N ALA A 222 -69.04 -1.87 20.29
CA ALA A 222 -68.84 -2.20 21.71
C ALA A 222 -67.52 -2.71 22.35
N SER A 223 -67.09 -1.91 23.35
CA SER A 223 -66.48 -2.27 24.66
C SER A 223 -65.00 -2.71 24.66
N SER A 224 -64.11 -2.31 25.57
CA SER A 224 -64.21 -1.75 26.92
C SER A 224 -62.84 -1.19 27.38
N GLN A 225 -62.85 -0.05 28.09
CA GLN A 225 -62.05 0.33 29.28
C GLN A 225 -60.50 0.25 29.24
N ALA A 226 -59.68 1.04 29.94
CA ALA A 226 -59.70 2.36 30.55
C ALA A 226 -58.27 2.57 31.15
N ALA A 227 -57.79 3.83 31.14
CA ALA A 227 -56.84 4.43 32.09
C ALA A 227 -55.35 3.99 32.17
N GLN A 228 -54.45 4.91 31.80
CA GLN A 228 -53.19 5.20 32.51
C GLN A 228 -53.46 6.12 33.74
N PRO A 229 -52.47 6.73 34.46
CA PRO A 229 -51.06 6.42 34.79
C PRO A 229 -50.76 6.57 36.32
N SER A 230 -49.54 6.27 36.83
CA SER A 230 -48.83 7.17 37.80
C SER A 230 -47.49 6.67 38.37
N ARG A 231 -46.47 7.52 38.20
CA ARG A 231 -45.37 7.96 39.11
C ARG A 231 -45.17 7.34 40.51
N ASN A 232 -43.87 7.11 40.82
CA ASN A 232 -42.98 7.78 41.82
C ASN A 232 -42.29 6.95 42.93
N LYS A 233 -40.98 7.21 43.07
CA LYS A 233 -40.14 7.32 44.30
C LYS A 233 -39.87 6.01 45.09
N GLU A 234 -38.76 5.77 45.80
CA GLU A 234 -37.52 6.47 46.15
C GLU A 234 -36.55 5.44 46.80
N LYS A 235 -35.24 5.69 46.66
CA LYS A 235 -34.14 5.51 47.64
C LYS A 235 -33.99 4.21 48.47
N ARG A 236 -32.78 3.63 48.41
CA ARG A 236 -31.95 3.44 49.62
C ARG A 236 -30.44 3.29 49.34
N LYS A 237 -29.67 3.87 50.27
CA LYS A 237 -28.21 4.05 50.33
C LYS A 237 -27.48 2.83 50.92
N GLU A 238 -26.13 2.93 50.87
CA GLU A 238 -25.07 2.36 51.74
C GLU A 238 -24.30 1.16 51.17
N ASN A 239 -22.97 1.00 51.34
CA ASN A 239 -21.87 1.82 51.87
C ASN A 239 -20.52 1.22 51.40
N ARG A 240 -19.53 2.11 51.21
CA ARG A 240 -18.06 1.99 51.35
C ARG A 240 -17.35 0.62 51.54
N HIS A 241 -16.30 0.39 50.74
CA HIS A 241 -14.88 0.20 51.17
C HIS A 241 -13.97 0.09 49.92
N ARG A 242 -13.10 1.08 49.60
CA ARG A 242 -11.70 1.29 50.02
C ARG A 242 -10.70 0.18 49.63
N GLY A 243 -10.01 0.42 48.51
CA GLY A 243 -8.56 0.24 48.33
C GLY A 243 -8.06 -1.16 47.93
N LYS A 244 -7.35 -1.26 46.80
CA LYS A 244 -5.88 -1.15 46.75
C LYS A 244 -5.37 -1.28 45.31
N ARG A 245 -4.35 -0.46 45.07
CA ARG A 245 -3.49 -0.27 43.89
C ARG A 245 -2.49 -1.41 43.81
N TYR A 246 -2.26 -2.02 42.64
CA TYR A 246 -1.03 -2.76 42.34
C TYR A 246 -0.78 -2.93 40.82
N LYS A 247 0.42 -2.52 40.42
CA LYS A 247 1.35 -3.03 39.38
C LYS A 247 2.74 -2.52 39.82
N PRO A 248 3.90 -3.06 39.38
CA PRO A 248 4.12 -4.11 38.38
C PRO A 248 5.13 -5.21 38.82
N TYR A 249 5.30 -6.23 37.96
CA TYR A 249 6.60 -6.66 37.45
C TYR A 249 6.50 -6.63 35.92
#